data_AF-A0A1J5WLP4-F1
#
_entry.id   AF-A0A1J5WLP4-F1
#
_cell.length_a   1.000
_cell.length_b   1.000
_cell.length_c   1.000
_cell.angle_alpha   90.00
_cell.angle_beta   90.00
_cell.angle_gamma   90.00
#
_symmetry.space_group_name_H-M   'P 1'
#
loop_
_entity.id
_entity.type
_entity.pdbx_description
1 polymer ?
#
loop_
_entity_poly.entity_id
_entity_poly.type
_entity_poly.pdbx_seq_one_letter_code
_entity_poly.pdbx_strand_id
1 'polypeptide(L)'
;GFLSSTVEEHRREWVENGGTVLVQPQAIDLLTLATPELLTETILLNPEAVVTLKNIALSDTLLFKLLDKTDVVVGENVSVFGNFRGEDCIRAGTDFEELCLLRPASFQEEMQPNTRFLENIARIPNNSIKLGKVKNLKLESYAIHILLKLKLHEENEMEEFSLNAEKKEYVSEVIRAENNTIWLGKVKNLRLKSFAIRILPKLVLHEENEMEVFHLSAGEKEYVSEVIRVENNSIWLGKVKKLELELFAVKILPKL
;
A
#
# COMPACT_ATOMS: atom_id res chain seq x y z
N GLY A 1 23.65 -0.13 40.70
CA GLY A 1 23.45 0.73 39.53
C GLY A 1 23.33 -0.14 38.32
N PHE A 2 22.09 -0.33 37.85
CA PHE A 2 21.77 -0.84 36.52
C PHE A 2 20.41 -0.21 36.19
N LEU A 3 20.43 0.82 35.35
CA LEU A 3 19.21 1.37 34.75
C LEU A 3 19.22 0.95 33.29
N SER A 4 18.21 0.13 32.99
CA SER A 4 17.57 -0.09 31.71
C SER A 4 17.59 1.16 30.81
N SER A 5 18.27 1.08 29.68
CA SER A 5 18.02 1.89 28.49
C SER A 5 17.09 1.14 27.55
N THR A 6 15.88 1.67 27.41
CA THR A 6 14.73 1.14 26.67
C THR A 6 14.87 1.34 25.15
N VAL A 7 14.19 0.48 24.39
CA VAL A 7 13.98 0.48 22.92
C VAL A 7 13.72 1.87 22.28
N GLU A 8 13.24 2.84 23.06
CA GLU A 8 13.05 4.25 22.65
C GLU A 8 14.36 5.05 22.49
N GLU A 9 15.49 4.61 23.07
CA GLU A 9 16.79 5.26 22.83
C GLU A 9 17.38 4.87 21.47
N HIS A 10 17.16 3.62 21.03
CA HIS A 10 17.50 3.22 19.65
C HIS A 10 16.62 3.92 18.61
N ARG A 11 15.39 4.30 18.94
CA ARG A 11 14.49 5.03 18.02
C ARG A 11 14.92 6.49 17.80
N ARG A 12 15.52 7.13 18.81
CA ARG A 12 16.04 8.50 18.71
C ARG A 12 17.44 8.59 18.12
N GLU A 13 18.27 7.56 18.26
CA GLU A 13 19.62 7.57 17.69
C GLU A 13 19.66 7.65 16.16
N TRP A 14 18.63 7.14 15.46
CA TRP A 14 18.56 7.21 13.99
C TRP A 14 17.95 8.51 13.44
N VAL A 15 17.21 9.27 14.26
CA VAL A 15 16.55 10.51 13.84
C VAL A 15 17.44 11.73 14.06
N GLU A 16 18.37 11.70 15.01
CA GLU A 16 19.21 12.87 15.34
C GLU A 16 20.72 12.69 15.09
N ASN A 17 21.22 11.48 14.90
CA ASN A 17 22.61 11.28 14.49
C ASN A 17 22.65 10.63 13.12
N GLY A 18 23.35 11.27 12.17
CA GLY A 18 23.78 10.69 10.90
C GLY A 18 24.74 9.52 11.11
N GLY A 19 24.25 8.47 11.75
CA GLY A 19 24.95 7.25 12.12
C GLY A 19 25.17 6.42 10.87
N THR A 20 26.39 6.55 10.35
CA THR A 20 27.02 5.66 9.38
C THR A 20 27.03 4.21 9.89
N VAL A 21 25.94 3.48 9.66
CA VAL A 21 26.05 2.11 9.17
C VAL A 21 25.88 2.21 7.66
N LEU A 22 27.01 2.26 6.96
CA LEU A 22 27.08 2.22 5.50
C LEU A 22 26.62 0.85 4.99
N VAL A 23 25.32 0.56 5.04
CA VAL A 23 24.71 -0.27 4.01
C VAL A 23 24.30 0.69 2.92
N GLN A 24 25.28 1.03 2.07
CA GLN A 24 25.02 1.82 0.88
C GLN A 24 23.83 1.18 0.13
N PRO A 25 22.82 1.96 -0.28
CA PRO A 25 21.98 1.54 -1.40
C PRO A 25 22.96 1.27 -2.55
N GLN A 26 23.13 0.01 -2.92
CA GLN A 26 23.77 -0.27 -4.19
C GLN A 26 22.81 0.26 -5.25
N ALA A 27 23.27 1.22 -6.04
CA ALA A 27 22.70 1.40 -7.38
C ALA A 27 22.80 0.01 -8.03
N ILE A 28 21.65 -0.55 -8.38
CA ILE A 28 21.63 -1.87 -8.97
C ILE A 28 21.99 -1.67 -10.42
N ASP A 29 23.28 -1.76 -10.67
CA ASP A 29 23.83 -1.83 -12.02
C ASP A 29 23.42 -3.16 -12.69
N LEU A 30 22.86 -4.14 -11.95
CA LEU A 30 22.52 -5.48 -12.46
C LEU A 30 21.25 -6.09 -11.83
N LEU A 31 20.24 -6.30 -12.66
CA LEU A 31 19.06 -7.11 -12.34
C LEU A 31 19.24 -8.49 -12.99
N THR A 32 19.63 -9.49 -12.19
CA THR A 32 19.87 -10.85 -12.72
C THR A 32 18.54 -11.56 -12.98
N LEU A 33 18.02 -11.45 -14.20
CA LEU A 33 17.13 -12.47 -14.75
C LEU A 33 17.95 -13.74 -14.95
N ALA A 34 17.47 -14.87 -14.43
CA ALA A 34 18.16 -16.15 -14.56
C ALA A 34 18.19 -16.62 -16.02
N THR A 35 19.17 -16.15 -16.76
CA THR A 35 19.97 -16.96 -17.67
C THR A 35 21.38 -16.99 -17.08
N PRO A 36 21.97 -18.17 -16.88
CA PRO A 36 23.23 -18.30 -16.18
C PRO A 36 24.35 -17.75 -17.06
N GLU A 37 24.67 -16.47 -16.95
CA GLU A 37 25.99 -15.84 -17.16
C GLU A 37 25.86 -14.31 -17.12
N LEU A 38 26.83 -13.68 -16.44
CA LEU A 38 26.95 -12.25 -16.14
C LEU A 38 26.64 -11.32 -17.33
N LEU A 39 25.64 -10.45 -17.20
CA LEU A 39 25.44 -9.32 -18.12
C LEU A 39 25.65 -7.99 -17.39
N THR A 40 26.77 -7.32 -17.69
CA THR A 40 27.08 -5.90 -17.34
C THR A 40 26.40 -4.89 -18.29
N GLU A 41 25.39 -5.31 -19.04
CA GLU A 41 24.70 -4.47 -20.02
C GLU A 41 23.29 -4.10 -19.53
N THR A 42 22.88 -2.86 -19.82
CA THR A 42 21.52 -2.39 -19.58
C THR A 42 20.53 -3.24 -20.37
N ILE A 43 19.73 -4.05 -19.67
CA ILE A 43 18.66 -4.85 -20.27
C ILE A 43 17.42 -3.95 -20.41
N LEU A 44 17.02 -3.66 -21.65
CA LEU A 44 15.76 -3.01 -21.94
C LEU A 44 14.62 -4.04 -21.87
N LEU A 45 13.76 -3.91 -20.85
CA LEU A 45 12.52 -4.67 -20.78
C LEU A 45 11.54 -4.11 -21.81
N ASN A 46 11.14 -4.95 -22.77
CA ASN A 46 10.09 -4.60 -23.72
C ASN A 46 8.70 -4.93 -23.12
N PRO A 47 7.61 -4.43 -23.72
CA PRO A 47 6.26 -4.70 -23.20
C PRO A 47 5.81 -6.16 -23.22
N GLU A 48 6.49 -7.03 -23.96
CA GLU A 48 6.22 -8.46 -24.07
C GLU A 48 7.05 -9.29 -23.07
N ALA A 49 7.96 -8.63 -22.34
CA ALA A 49 8.83 -9.27 -21.38
C ALA A 49 8.02 -9.75 -20.18
N VAL A 50 8.25 -11.01 -19.78
CA VAL A 50 7.67 -11.61 -18.58
C VAL A 50 8.68 -11.49 -17.43
N VAL A 51 8.33 -10.72 -16.41
CA VAL A 51 9.13 -10.49 -15.20
C VAL A 51 8.58 -11.36 -14.07
N THR A 52 9.37 -12.31 -13.61
CA THR A 52 9.02 -13.16 -12.46
C THR A 52 9.65 -12.60 -11.19
N LEU A 53 8.80 -12.23 -10.23
CA LEU A 53 9.22 -11.76 -8.90
C LEU A 53 9.17 -12.94 -7.93
N LYS A 54 10.33 -13.40 -7.43
CA LYS A 54 10.41 -14.49 -6.44
C LYS A 54 11.59 -14.28 -5.51
N ASN A 55 11.37 -14.43 -4.20
CA ASN A 55 12.38 -14.23 -3.15
C ASN A 55 13.11 -12.89 -3.28
N ILE A 56 12.33 -11.82 -3.45
CA ILE A 56 12.82 -10.50 -3.82
C ILE A 56 12.13 -9.41 -3.01
N ALA A 57 12.90 -8.41 -2.58
CA ALA A 57 12.38 -7.14 -2.10
C ALA A 57 12.59 -6.08 -3.17
N LEU A 58 11.60 -5.27 -3.50
CA LEU A 58 11.73 -4.17 -4.46
C LEU A 58 11.05 -2.89 -3.98
N SER A 59 11.45 -1.74 -4.52
CA SER A 59 10.80 -0.48 -4.19
C SER A 59 9.37 -0.44 -4.75
N ASP A 60 8.51 0.31 -4.06
CA ASP A 60 7.16 0.63 -4.51
C ASP A 60 7.14 1.16 -5.96
N THR A 61 8.03 2.09 -6.28
CA THR A 61 8.14 2.69 -7.62
C THR A 61 8.49 1.65 -8.69
N LEU A 62 9.41 0.73 -8.38
CA LEU A 62 9.79 -0.31 -9.33
C LEU A 62 8.64 -1.30 -9.56
N LEU A 63 7.92 -1.68 -8.50
CA LEU A 63 6.76 -2.56 -8.64
C LEU A 63 5.72 -1.95 -9.61
N PHE A 64 5.35 -0.69 -9.42
CA PHE A 64 4.37 -0.02 -10.30
C PHE A 64 4.87 0.05 -11.74
N LYS A 65 6.14 0.42 -11.97
CA LYS A 65 6.73 0.42 -13.31
C LYS A 65 6.69 -0.95 -13.98
N LEU A 66 6.95 -2.03 -13.24
CA LEU A 66 6.86 -3.39 -13.76
C LEU A 66 5.43 -3.77 -14.11
N LEU A 67 4.47 -3.51 -13.20
CA LEU A 67 3.05 -3.79 -13.43
C LEU A 67 2.48 -3.00 -14.62
N ASP A 68 2.97 -1.79 -14.84
CA ASP A 68 2.56 -0.89 -15.92
C ASP A 68 3.13 -1.31 -17.28
N LYS A 69 4.40 -1.74 -17.31
CA LYS A 69 5.16 -1.86 -18.55
C LYS A 69 5.46 -3.29 -19.00
N THR A 70 5.33 -4.28 -18.13
CA THR A 70 5.71 -5.67 -18.42
C THR A 70 4.63 -6.65 -17.97
N ASP A 71 4.73 -7.91 -18.38
CA ASP A 71 3.91 -8.98 -17.81
C ASP A 71 4.57 -9.45 -16.51
N VAL A 72 3.86 -9.39 -15.39
CA VAL A 72 4.42 -9.71 -14.08
C VAL A 72 3.85 -11.02 -13.54
N VAL A 73 4.74 -11.90 -13.07
CA VAL A 73 4.39 -13.12 -12.35
C VAL A 73 4.92 -13.00 -10.92
N VAL A 74 4.02 -12.89 -9.95
CA VAL A 74 4.36 -12.85 -8.52
C VAL A 74 4.44 -14.28 -7.97
N GLY A 75 5.63 -14.67 -7.52
CA GLY A 75 5.94 -15.93 -6.87
C GLY A 75 6.02 -15.81 -5.35
N GLU A 76 6.82 -16.67 -4.73
CA GLU A 76 6.99 -16.72 -3.27
C GLU A 76 7.85 -15.55 -2.76
N ASN A 77 7.58 -15.09 -1.53
CA ASN A 77 8.39 -14.12 -0.80
C ASN A 77 8.73 -12.84 -1.60
N VAL A 78 7.71 -12.19 -2.15
CA VAL A 78 7.83 -10.86 -2.75
C VAL A 78 7.48 -9.82 -1.69
N SER A 79 8.37 -8.85 -1.47
CA SER A 79 8.14 -7.74 -0.55
C SER A 79 8.41 -6.38 -1.18
N VAL A 80 7.70 -5.37 -0.71
CA VAL A 80 7.80 -3.99 -1.19
C VAL A 80 8.19 -3.06 -0.06
N PHE A 81 9.15 -2.19 -0.33
CA PHE A 81 9.62 -1.15 0.58
C PHE A 81 9.58 0.22 -0.08
N GLY A 82 9.64 1.30 0.71
CA GLY A 82 9.63 2.66 0.16
C GLY A 82 10.89 3.00 -0.63
N ASN A 83 10.73 3.71 -1.74
CA ASN A 83 11.86 4.23 -2.49
C ASN A 83 12.75 5.16 -1.65
N PHE A 84 14.01 5.31 -2.06
CA PHE A 84 14.93 6.27 -1.45
C PHE A 84 15.38 7.24 -2.53
N ARG A 85 15.18 8.54 -2.32
CA ARG A 85 15.57 9.61 -3.28
C ARG A 85 14.98 9.42 -4.70
N GLY A 86 13.85 8.72 -4.83
CA GLY A 86 13.21 8.44 -6.11
C GLY A 86 13.88 7.33 -6.93
N GLU A 87 14.77 6.54 -6.34
CA GLU A 87 15.44 5.43 -7.02
C GLU A 87 14.55 4.17 -7.07
N ASP A 88 14.54 3.52 -8.24
CA ASP A 88 14.00 2.17 -8.40
C ASP A 88 15.07 1.18 -7.92
N CYS A 89 14.77 0.39 -6.88
CA CYS A 89 15.77 -0.51 -6.31
C CYS A 89 15.18 -1.86 -5.91
N ILE A 90 16.02 -2.88 -5.95
CA ILE A 90 15.82 -4.25 -5.49
C ILE A 90 16.77 -4.51 -4.32
N ARG A 91 16.36 -5.34 -3.37
CA ARG A 91 17.28 -5.89 -2.38
C ARG A 91 17.16 -7.41 -2.40
N ALA A 92 18.32 -8.06 -2.54
CA ALA A 92 18.47 -9.50 -2.43
C ALA A 92 19.07 -9.85 -1.05
N GLY A 93 18.64 -10.98 -0.49
CA GLY A 93 19.35 -11.63 0.63
C GLY A 93 19.21 -11.01 2.02
N THR A 94 18.32 -10.03 2.23
CA THR A 94 18.00 -9.56 3.59
C THR A 94 16.80 -10.31 4.14
N ASP A 95 16.74 -10.48 5.46
CA ASP A 95 15.50 -10.74 6.18
C ASP A 95 14.45 -9.72 5.65
N PHE A 96 13.39 -10.26 5.05
CA PHE A 96 12.35 -9.48 4.36
C PHE A 96 11.48 -8.67 5.34
N GLU A 97 11.53 -9.01 6.63
CA GLU A 97 10.79 -8.40 7.73
C GLU A 97 11.51 -7.11 8.18
N GLU A 98 12.84 -7.15 8.34
CA GLU A 98 13.67 -6.00 8.71
C GLU A 98 13.58 -4.86 7.68
N LEU A 99 13.70 -5.16 6.39
CA LEU A 99 13.71 -4.12 5.33
C LEU A 99 12.41 -3.35 5.23
N CYS A 100 11.31 -4.10 5.35
CA CYS A 100 9.95 -3.60 5.32
C CYS A 100 9.68 -2.62 6.47
N LEU A 101 10.29 -2.84 7.63
CA LEU A 101 10.13 -1.97 8.81
C LEU A 101 10.96 -0.68 8.71
N LEU A 102 12.07 -0.69 7.96
CA LEU A 102 13.03 0.41 7.91
C LEU A 102 12.67 1.52 6.92
N ARG A 103 11.93 1.22 5.85
CA ARG A 103 11.58 2.20 4.80
C ARG A 103 10.10 2.17 4.48
N PRO A 104 9.32 3.04 5.15
CA PRO A 104 7.90 3.11 4.90
C PRO A 104 7.59 3.48 3.44
N ALA A 105 6.79 2.66 2.75
CA ALA A 105 6.37 2.98 1.40
C ALA A 105 5.48 4.23 1.33
N SER A 106 5.52 4.93 0.20
CA SER A 106 4.68 6.09 -0.07
C SER A 106 4.14 6.01 -1.49
N PHE A 107 2.91 5.53 -1.63
CA PHE A 107 2.25 5.40 -2.92
C PHE A 107 1.50 6.69 -3.25
N GLN A 108 1.80 7.27 -4.41
CA GLN A 108 1.04 8.37 -5.01
C GLN A 108 1.01 8.15 -6.52
N GLU A 109 -0.04 7.51 -7.03
CA GLU A 109 -0.15 7.19 -8.46
C GLU A 109 -1.46 7.73 -9.02
N GLU A 110 -1.33 8.81 -9.80
CA GLU A 110 -2.37 9.35 -10.69
C GLU A 110 -2.11 8.82 -12.08
N MET A 111 -2.91 7.85 -12.50
CA MET A 111 -2.52 6.99 -13.60
C MET A 111 -3.68 6.94 -14.62
N GLN A 112 -3.35 7.03 -15.92
CA GLN A 112 -4.31 6.84 -17.02
C GLN A 112 -4.60 5.34 -17.18
N PRO A 113 -5.83 4.90 -17.51
CA PRO A 113 -6.19 3.48 -17.53
C PRO A 113 -5.18 2.64 -18.31
N ASN A 114 -4.49 1.72 -17.62
CA ASN A 114 -3.58 0.79 -18.25
C ASN A 114 -4.14 -0.63 -18.16
N THR A 115 -4.48 -1.19 -19.32
CA THR A 115 -4.96 -2.58 -19.47
C THR A 115 -3.96 -3.58 -18.90
N ARG A 116 -2.66 -3.39 -19.13
CA ARG A 116 -1.59 -4.30 -18.67
C ARG A 116 -1.50 -4.35 -17.14
N PHE A 117 -1.62 -3.19 -16.50
CA PHE A 117 -1.68 -3.13 -15.05
C PHE A 117 -2.84 -3.97 -14.52
N LEU A 118 -4.04 -3.79 -15.08
CA LEU A 118 -5.22 -4.55 -14.67
C LEU A 118 -5.08 -6.06 -14.94
N GLU A 119 -4.50 -6.45 -16.07
CA GLU A 119 -4.20 -7.85 -16.39
C GLU A 119 -3.23 -8.48 -15.40
N ASN A 120 -2.17 -7.75 -15.03
CA ASN A 120 -1.22 -8.19 -14.00
C ASN A 120 -1.92 -8.32 -12.64
N ILE A 121 -2.67 -7.31 -12.20
CA ILE A 121 -3.39 -7.35 -10.92
C ILE A 121 -4.38 -8.53 -10.87
N ALA A 122 -5.10 -8.81 -11.96
CA ALA A 122 -6.04 -9.92 -12.03
C ALA A 122 -5.36 -11.30 -11.86
N ARG A 123 -4.10 -11.43 -12.29
CA ARG A 123 -3.30 -12.65 -12.15
C ARG A 123 -2.64 -12.81 -10.79
N ILE A 124 -2.38 -11.71 -10.10
CA ILE A 124 -1.69 -11.72 -8.81
C ILE A 124 -2.63 -12.25 -7.72
N PRO A 125 -2.21 -13.25 -6.93
CA PRO A 125 -3.00 -13.73 -5.80
C PRO A 125 -3.16 -12.64 -4.72
N ASN A 126 -4.29 -12.63 -4.02
CA ASN A 126 -4.50 -11.71 -2.91
C ASN A 126 -3.47 -11.96 -1.79
N ASN A 127 -3.07 -10.91 -1.09
CA ASN A 127 -2.09 -10.95 0.01
C ASN A 127 -0.73 -11.59 -0.35
N SER A 128 -0.35 -11.63 -1.64
CA SER A 128 0.90 -12.25 -2.10
C SER A 128 2.10 -11.29 -2.08
N ILE A 129 1.85 -9.98 -2.06
CA ILE A 129 2.89 -8.96 -2.01
C ILE A 129 2.96 -8.42 -0.59
N LYS A 130 4.02 -8.75 0.15
CA LYS A 130 4.22 -8.22 1.49
C LYS A 130 4.58 -6.75 1.39
N LEU A 131 3.88 -5.91 2.10
CA LEU A 131 4.18 -4.49 2.19
C LEU A 131 4.60 -4.22 3.62
N GLY A 132 5.74 -3.55 3.79
CA GLY A 132 6.28 -3.28 5.10
C GLY A 132 5.49 -2.27 5.91
N LYS A 133 6.19 -1.44 6.68
CA LYS A 133 5.59 -0.20 7.17
C LYS A 133 5.24 0.67 5.98
N VAL A 134 4.18 1.44 6.10
CA VAL A 134 3.72 2.36 5.06
C VAL A 134 3.44 3.68 5.70
N LYS A 135 4.12 4.73 5.24
CA LYS A 135 3.87 6.07 5.76
C LYS A 135 2.60 6.62 5.14
N ASN A 136 2.47 6.51 3.82
CA ASN A 136 1.31 6.98 3.07
C ASN A 136 0.90 5.96 2.00
N LEU A 137 -0.38 5.62 1.94
CA LEU A 137 -0.96 4.81 0.87
C LEU A 137 -2.04 5.63 0.18
N LYS A 138 -1.69 6.26 -0.95
CA LYS A 138 -2.63 7.02 -1.77
C LYS A 138 -2.81 6.32 -3.11
N LEU A 139 -4.00 5.77 -3.34
CA LEU A 139 -4.33 5.08 -4.57
C LEU A 139 -5.51 5.78 -5.25
N GLU A 140 -5.32 6.10 -6.52
CA GLU A 140 -6.35 6.73 -7.32
C GLU A 140 -6.78 5.84 -8.49
N SER A 141 -8.06 5.94 -8.84
CA SER A 141 -8.64 5.23 -9.97
C SER A 141 -8.31 3.73 -9.93
N TYR A 142 -7.83 3.16 -11.04
CA TYR A 142 -7.63 1.72 -11.15
C TYR A 142 -6.51 1.16 -10.27
N ALA A 143 -5.58 2.00 -9.78
CA ALA A 143 -4.51 1.58 -8.89
C ALA A 143 -5.06 0.96 -7.60
N ILE A 144 -6.29 1.30 -7.21
CA ILE A 144 -6.98 0.74 -6.04
C ILE A 144 -7.06 -0.80 -6.07
N HIS A 145 -7.10 -1.44 -7.25
CA HIS A 145 -7.15 -2.90 -7.34
C HIS A 145 -5.92 -3.60 -6.72
N ILE A 146 -4.77 -2.91 -6.64
CA ILE A 146 -3.59 -3.47 -5.98
C ILE A 146 -3.81 -3.72 -4.48
N LEU A 147 -4.78 -3.03 -3.87
CA LEU A 147 -5.02 -3.09 -2.42
C LEU A 147 -5.23 -4.52 -1.92
N LEU A 148 -5.95 -5.37 -2.66
CA LEU A 148 -6.18 -6.77 -2.28
C LEU A 148 -4.93 -7.66 -2.42
N LYS A 149 -3.95 -7.20 -3.19
CA LYS A 149 -2.71 -7.95 -3.47
C LYS A 149 -1.66 -7.70 -2.39
N LEU A 150 -1.78 -6.58 -1.68
CA LEU A 150 -0.88 -6.14 -0.63
C LEU A 150 -1.24 -6.80 0.70
N LYS A 151 -0.23 -7.33 1.40
CA LYS A 151 -0.32 -7.77 2.79
C LYS A 151 0.52 -6.83 3.66
N LEU A 152 -0.14 -5.94 4.39
CA LEU A 152 0.52 -5.03 5.33
C LEU A 152 1.06 -5.79 6.55
N HIS A 153 2.14 -5.27 7.11
CA HIS A 153 2.68 -5.75 8.39
C HIS A 153 1.64 -5.56 9.53
N GLU A 154 1.63 -6.47 10.50
CA GLU A 154 0.65 -6.45 11.60
C GLU A 154 0.76 -5.16 12.44
N GLU A 155 2.00 -4.73 12.70
CA GLU A 155 2.33 -3.48 13.39
C GLU A 155 2.39 -2.24 12.46
N ASN A 156 1.67 -2.24 11.34
CA ASN A 156 1.68 -1.09 10.44
C ASN A 156 1.06 0.14 11.10
N GLU A 157 1.77 1.26 11.06
CA GLU A 157 1.27 2.58 11.47
C GLU A 157 1.43 3.56 10.29
N MET A 158 0.31 4.08 9.81
CA MET A 158 0.24 4.91 8.62
C MET A 158 -0.20 6.34 8.96
N GLU A 159 0.47 7.33 8.36
CA GLU A 159 0.07 8.73 8.48
C GLU A 159 -1.19 9.01 7.66
N GLU A 160 -1.28 8.49 6.44
CA GLU A 160 -2.42 8.72 5.55
C GLU A 160 -2.75 7.50 4.67
N PHE A 161 -4.01 7.05 4.76
CA PHE A 161 -4.62 6.16 3.79
C PHE A 161 -5.66 6.96 2.99
N SER A 162 -5.45 7.11 1.68
CA SER A 162 -6.34 7.89 0.82
C SER A 162 -6.71 7.11 -0.45
N LEU A 163 -8.01 6.96 -0.70
CA LEU A 163 -8.51 6.37 -1.94
C LEU A 163 -9.46 7.34 -2.66
N ASN A 164 -9.30 7.46 -3.98
CA ASN A 164 -10.19 8.25 -4.83
C ASN A 164 -10.55 7.47 -6.09
N ALA A 165 -11.85 7.27 -6.36
CA ALA A 165 -12.30 6.58 -7.56
C ALA A 165 -13.52 7.25 -8.18
N GLU A 166 -13.34 7.88 -9.33
CA GLU A 166 -14.43 8.56 -10.05
C GLU A 166 -15.38 7.57 -10.77
N LYS A 167 -14.94 6.33 -10.99
CA LYS A 167 -15.74 5.29 -11.65
C LYS A 167 -15.86 4.04 -10.80
N LYS A 168 -17.02 3.37 -10.91
CA LYS A 168 -17.31 2.12 -10.18
C LYS A 168 -16.37 0.99 -10.59
N GLU A 169 -15.99 0.91 -11.86
CA GLU A 169 -15.09 -0.14 -12.38
C GLU A 169 -13.75 -0.20 -11.63
N TYR A 170 -13.25 0.96 -11.17
CA TYR A 170 -11.97 1.10 -10.47
C TYR A 170 -11.93 0.51 -9.06
N VAL A 171 -13.09 0.22 -8.48
CA VAL A 171 -13.19 -0.39 -7.14
C VAL A 171 -13.90 -1.74 -7.17
N SER A 172 -14.27 -2.23 -8.36
CA SER A 172 -15.23 -3.32 -8.54
C SER A 172 -14.78 -4.65 -7.93
N GLU A 173 -13.48 -4.96 -7.96
CA GLU A 173 -12.92 -6.13 -7.29
C GLU A 173 -12.94 -5.97 -5.77
N VAL A 174 -12.53 -4.81 -5.27
CA VAL A 174 -12.39 -4.52 -3.84
C VAL A 174 -13.75 -4.52 -3.14
N ILE A 175 -14.78 -3.94 -3.74
CA ILE A 175 -16.14 -3.92 -3.16
C ILE A 175 -16.77 -5.31 -3.07
N ARG A 176 -16.30 -6.27 -3.88
CA ARG A 176 -16.75 -7.67 -3.86
C ARG A 176 -16.07 -8.50 -2.79
N ALA A 177 -14.96 -8.03 -2.20
CA ALA A 177 -14.36 -8.67 -1.05
C ALA A 177 -15.36 -8.71 0.12
N GLU A 178 -15.20 -9.67 1.02
CA GLU A 178 -16.02 -9.73 2.23
C GLU A 178 -15.74 -8.52 3.12
N ASN A 179 -16.72 -8.13 3.94
CA ASN A 179 -16.53 -7.05 4.91
C ASN A 179 -15.43 -7.44 5.91
N ASN A 180 -14.72 -6.43 6.43
CA ASN A 180 -13.67 -6.61 7.43
C ASN A 180 -12.53 -7.56 7.00
N THR A 181 -12.07 -7.47 5.75
CA THR A 181 -10.99 -8.34 5.22
C THR A 181 -9.69 -7.60 4.91
N ILE A 182 -9.71 -6.28 4.81
CA ILE A 182 -8.54 -5.47 4.42
C ILE A 182 -7.95 -4.84 5.68
N TRP A 183 -6.93 -5.49 6.24
CA TRP A 183 -6.19 -4.99 7.40
C TRP A 183 -5.26 -3.82 7.03
N LEU A 184 -5.39 -2.68 7.72
CA LEU A 184 -4.52 -1.51 7.53
C LEU A 184 -3.58 -1.22 8.71
N GLY A 185 -3.80 -1.84 9.88
CA GLY A 185 -3.10 -1.47 11.11
C GLY A 185 -3.65 -0.18 11.73
N LYS A 186 -2.76 0.70 12.23
CA LYS A 186 -3.13 2.03 12.76
C LYS A 186 -3.05 3.08 11.64
N VAL A 187 -4.04 3.96 11.54
CA VAL A 187 -4.15 5.00 10.50
C VAL A 187 -4.51 6.34 11.13
N LYS A 188 -3.65 7.35 10.98
CA LYS A 188 -3.90 8.70 11.51
C LYS A 188 -4.91 9.48 10.66
N ASN A 189 -4.83 9.40 9.34
CA ASN A 189 -5.74 10.09 8.43
C ASN A 189 -6.33 9.11 7.42
N LEU A 190 -7.65 8.96 7.42
CA LEU A 190 -8.39 8.13 6.47
C LEU A 190 -9.23 9.02 5.55
N ARG A 191 -8.97 8.99 4.24
CA ARG A 191 -9.70 9.77 3.23
C ARG A 191 -10.28 8.86 2.16
N LEU A 192 -11.60 8.85 1.98
CA LEU A 192 -12.25 8.12 0.89
C LEU A 192 -13.12 9.08 0.08
N LYS A 193 -12.90 9.12 -1.24
CA LYS A 193 -13.61 9.99 -2.17
C LYS A 193 -14.33 9.20 -3.26
N SER A 194 -15.50 9.68 -3.66
CA SER A 194 -16.29 9.12 -4.78
C SER A 194 -16.59 7.62 -4.56
N PHE A 195 -16.47 6.75 -5.57
CA PHE A 195 -16.77 5.32 -5.43
C PHE A 195 -15.88 4.59 -4.42
N ALA A 196 -14.71 5.12 -4.05
CA ALA A 196 -13.83 4.50 -3.06
C ALA A 196 -14.47 4.41 -1.66
N ILE A 197 -15.48 5.23 -1.38
CA ILE A 197 -16.27 5.14 -0.15
C ILE A 197 -16.89 3.76 0.05
N ARG A 198 -17.22 3.03 -1.04
CA ARG A 198 -17.78 1.68 -0.96
C ARG A 198 -16.82 0.64 -0.39
N ILE A 199 -15.53 0.96 -0.31
CA ILE A 199 -14.50 0.10 0.30
C ILE A 199 -14.55 0.21 1.83
N LEU A 200 -15.17 1.25 2.39
CA LEU A 200 -15.19 1.50 3.83
C LEU A 200 -15.56 0.28 4.70
N PRO A 201 -16.63 -0.49 4.41
CA PRO A 201 -16.99 -1.67 5.21
C PRO A 201 -16.02 -2.85 5.09
N LYS A 202 -15.03 -2.77 4.19
CA LYS A 202 -14.02 -3.80 3.94
C LYS A 202 -12.78 -3.60 4.81
N LEU A 203 -12.56 -2.37 5.27
CA LEU A 203 -11.35 -1.96 5.99
C LEU A 203 -11.42 -2.42 7.45
N VAL A 204 -10.29 -2.87 7.96
CA VAL A 204 -10.08 -3.22 9.37
C VAL A 204 -8.89 -2.41 9.89
N LEU A 205 -9.11 -1.73 11.01
CA LEU A 205 -8.08 -1.01 11.74
C LEU A 205 -7.77 -1.73 13.05
N HIS A 206 -6.58 -1.45 13.60
CA HIS A 206 -6.17 -1.95 14.90
C HIS A 206 -7.14 -1.52 16.01
N GLU A 207 -7.34 -2.36 17.03
CA GLU A 207 -8.31 -2.11 18.12
C GLU A 207 -8.00 -0.82 18.92
N GLU A 208 -6.72 -0.46 18.98
CA GLU A 208 -6.21 0.77 19.60
C GLU A 208 -6.08 1.94 18.63
N ASN A 209 -6.72 1.91 17.46
CA ASN A 209 -6.56 2.99 16.48
C ASN A 209 -7.10 4.33 17.03
N GLU A 210 -6.25 5.35 17.01
CA GLU A 210 -6.60 6.73 17.33
C GLU A 210 -6.37 7.62 16.10
N MET A 211 -7.45 7.86 15.35
CA MET A 211 -7.46 8.61 14.11
C MET A 211 -7.61 10.11 14.36
N GLU A 212 -6.79 10.92 13.68
CA GLU A 212 -6.88 12.38 13.71
C GLU A 212 -7.99 12.88 12.81
N VAL A 213 -8.05 12.40 11.56
CA VAL A 213 -9.05 12.82 10.58
C VAL A 213 -9.65 11.61 9.87
N PHE A 214 -10.97 11.51 9.91
CA PHE A 214 -11.75 10.67 9.01
C PHE A 214 -12.53 11.55 8.04
N HIS A 215 -12.20 11.46 6.74
CA HIS A 215 -12.80 12.28 5.68
C HIS A 215 -13.49 11.43 4.63
N LEU A 216 -14.76 11.72 4.37
CA LEU A 216 -15.53 11.14 3.27
C LEU A 216 -16.09 12.25 2.39
N SER A 217 -15.89 12.16 1.08
CA SER A 217 -16.45 13.12 0.11
C SER A 217 -17.17 12.42 -1.03
N ALA A 218 -18.48 12.63 -1.12
CA ALA A 218 -19.34 11.98 -2.12
C ALA A 218 -20.14 13.00 -2.93
N GLY A 219 -19.66 13.31 -4.14
CA GLY A 219 -20.36 14.20 -5.08
C GLY A 219 -21.77 13.73 -5.47
N GLU A 220 -22.01 12.42 -5.46
CA GLU A 220 -23.26 11.82 -5.91
C GLU A 220 -23.80 10.78 -4.92
N LYS A 221 -25.14 10.62 -4.89
CA LYS A 221 -25.80 9.60 -4.04
C LYS A 221 -25.36 8.19 -4.39
N GLU A 222 -25.01 7.93 -5.65
CA GLU A 222 -24.58 6.61 -6.09
C GLU A 222 -23.32 6.15 -5.33
N TYR A 223 -22.37 7.04 -5.07
CA TYR A 223 -21.10 6.70 -4.40
C TYR A 223 -21.29 6.03 -3.04
N VAL A 224 -22.33 6.40 -2.29
CA VAL A 224 -22.59 5.86 -0.94
C VAL A 224 -23.63 4.72 -0.92
N SER A 225 -24.20 4.36 -2.07
CA SER A 225 -25.41 3.52 -2.16
C SER A 225 -25.28 2.13 -1.53
N GLU A 226 -24.09 1.53 -1.54
CA GLU A 226 -23.83 0.23 -0.91
C GLU A 226 -23.61 0.38 0.60
N VAL A 227 -22.85 1.41 1.02
CA VAL A 227 -22.54 1.66 2.43
C VAL A 227 -23.80 1.99 3.22
N ILE A 228 -24.72 2.78 2.67
CA ILE A 228 -25.96 3.13 3.39
C ILE A 228 -26.90 1.93 3.63
N ARG A 229 -26.63 0.77 3.02
CA ARG A 229 -27.41 -0.47 3.18
C ARG A 229 -26.86 -1.40 4.26
N VAL A 230 -25.63 -1.16 4.75
CA VAL A 230 -25.12 -1.94 5.89
C VAL A 230 -25.89 -1.58 7.17
N GLU A 231 -25.74 -2.40 8.20
CA GLU A 231 -26.37 -2.17 9.50
C GLU A 231 -25.88 -0.86 10.14
N ASN A 232 -26.70 -0.28 11.03
CA ASN A 232 -26.28 0.92 11.74
C ASN A 232 -25.21 0.59 12.78
N ASN A 233 -24.26 1.51 12.98
CA ASN A 233 -23.11 1.33 13.88
C ASN A 233 -22.27 0.07 13.58
N SER A 234 -22.28 -0.42 12.33
CA SER A 234 -21.55 -1.65 11.95
C SER A 234 -20.13 -1.38 11.47
N ILE A 235 -19.75 -0.12 11.26
CA ILE A 235 -18.43 0.29 10.78
C ILE A 235 -17.68 0.91 11.95
N TRP A 236 -16.64 0.22 12.42
CA TRP A 236 -15.84 0.67 13.54
C TRP A 236 -14.40 0.94 13.10
N LEU A 237 -13.88 2.14 13.40
CA LEU A 237 -12.58 2.63 12.94
C LEU A 237 -11.65 3.07 14.11
N GLY A 238 -11.96 2.65 15.33
CA GLY A 238 -11.31 3.18 16.53
C GLY A 238 -11.83 4.56 16.93
N LYS A 239 -11.01 5.31 17.67
CA LYS A 239 -11.34 6.68 18.10
C LYS A 239 -11.07 7.65 16.97
N VAL A 240 -12.01 8.55 16.68
CA VAL A 240 -11.87 9.56 15.63
C VAL A 240 -11.95 10.95 16.26
N LYS A 241 -10.88 11.75 16.14
CA LYS A 241 -10.82 13.12 16.68
C LYS A 241 -11.63 14.10 15.82
N LYS A 242 -11.54 13.99 14.50
CA LYS A 242 -12.24 14.86 13.55
C LYS A 242 -12.93 14.02 12.47
N LEU A 243 -14.24 14.19 12.35
CA LEU A 243 -15.05 13.61 11.29
C LEU A 243 -15.45 14.68 10.28
N GLU A 244 -15.08 14.49 9.02
CA GLU A 244 -15.40 15.38 7.90
C GLU A 244 -16.26 14.61 6.89
N LEU A 245 -17.53 14.98 6.77
CA LEU A 245 -18.46 14.38 5.80
C LEU A 245 -18.93 15.45 4.83
N GLU A 246 -18.58 15.32 3.56
CA GLU A 246 -18.98 16.26 2.51
C GLU A 246 -20.09 15.69 1.63
N LEU A 247 -21.04 16.57 1.27
CA LEU A 247 -22.09 16.28 0.28
C LEU A 247 -22.92 15.03 0.66
N PHE A 248 -23.00 14.01 -0.20
CA PHE A 248 -23.79 12.82 0.08
C PHE A 248 -23.16 11.88 1.13
N ALA A 249 -21.92 12.13 1.54
CA ALA A 249 -21.24 11.31 2.54
C ALA A 249 -21.90 11.38 3.92
N VAL A 250 -22.64 12.46 4.21
CA VAL A 250 -23.42 12.62 5.46
C VAL A 250 -24.41 11.47 5.69
N LYS A 251 -24.84 10.77 4.63
CA LYS A 251 -25.77 9.62 4.72
C LYS A 251 -25.12 8.38 5.35
N ILE A 252 -23.80 8.35 5.46
CA ILE A 252 -23.04 7.26 6.08
C ILE A 252 -22.98 7.41 7.60
N LEU A 253 -23.26 8.61 8.15
CA LEU A 253 -23.16 8.86 9.60
C LEU A 253 -23.86 7.81 10.47
N PRO A 254 -25.07 7.30 10.16
CA PRO A 254 -25.71 6.26 10.97
C PRO A 254 -25.02 4.89 10.95
N LYS A 255 -24.04 4.68 10.05
CA LYS A 255 -23.32 3.42 9.84
C LYS A 255 -22.03 3.35 10.62
N LEU A 256 -21.50 4.51 10.99
CA LEU A 256 -20.31 4.70 11.82
C LEU A 256 -20.64 4.49 13.30
#